data_AF-A0A5B8U326-F1
#
_entry.id   AF-A0A5B8U326-F1
#
_cell.length_a   1.000
_cell.length_b   1.000
_cell.length_c   1.000
_cell.angle_alpha   90.00
_cell.angle_beta   90.00
_cell.angle_gamma   90.00
#
_symmetry.space_group_name_H-M   'P 1'
#
loop_
_entity.id
_entity.type
_entity.pdbx_description
1 polymer ?
#
loop_
_entity_poly.entity_id
_entity_poly.type
_entity_poly.pdbx_seq_one_letter_code
_entity_poly.pdbx_strand_id
1 'polypeptide(L)'
;MVVPHPARGRFALLAILCALLGATALLAGVAAAQASTSSRAHTTQERRVAKACAVAQRTHSAFARRTCSTLRARLARAKRRKAKVVVPAAPAPATTVASMDNTPVANVPASATAPAATATTATAPVPPATTTTTGPARLYGASSPFNTRIPATPRIADNSAAMVGKSLLPYLGSANFANSDDWGISIVSARAADPLRNVGVFSWGYGADLAQPAVHIPDGAKPTLGSDHHLVVLDGDREMDMWVAEQQGDGSWLAGARAATSASGSGIAGPVSGNAAGFALAAGVIRPEEIKAGRIDHALVFTSPYVRNTFVAPAVHGDGRQSDPDAMPMGTHIQLDPAADISRLPRPQQIMAQALKDYGAYLVDSSGSLAVRGEASIGRASTGGPSDIWSPVGVTDASLRTIPWDQMRVIAP
;
A
#
# COMPACT_ATOMS: atom_id res chain seq x y z
N MET A 1 -25.30 -36.47 -46.54
CA MET A 1 -25.01 -37.12 -45.25
C MET A 1 -24.04 -36.20 -44.50
N VAL A 2 -24.58 -35.32 -43.65
CA VAL A 2 -23.84 -34.26 -42.94
C VAL A 2 -23.58 -34.75 -41.51
N VAL A 3 -22.32 -34.82 -41.11
CA VAL A 3 -21.89 -35.20 -39.75
C VAL A 3 -21.67 -33.93 -38.93
N PRO A 4 -22.29 -33.76 -37.74
CA PRO A 4 -22.05 -32.59 -36.89
C PRO A 4 -20.83 -32.79 -35.98
N HIS A 5 -20.02 -31.74 -35.82
CA HIS A 5 -18.79 -31.73 -35.01
C HIS A 5 -19.09 -31.28 -33.55
N PRO A 6 -18.53 -31.91 -32.50
CA PRO A 6 -18.93 -31.68 -31.11
C PRO A 6 -18.04 -30.62 -30.43
N ALA A 7 -18.33 -29.34 -30.64
CA ALA A 7 -17.60 -28.24 -29.96
C ALA A 7 -18.51 -27.22 -29.24
N ARG A 8 -19.82 -27.48 -29.14
CA ARG A 8 -20.77 -26.55 -28.49
C ARG A 8 -21.17 -26.91 -27.05
N GLY A 9 -20.84 -28.11 -26.56
CA GLY A 9 -21.22 -28.57 -25.21
C GLY A 9 -20.30 -28.16 -24.05
N ARG A 10 -19.03 -27.82 -24.32
CA ARG A 10 -18.05 -27.50 -23.28
C ARG A 10 -18.08 -26.03 -22.82
N PHE A 11 -18.46 -25.11 -23.70
CA PHE A 11 -18.60 -23.69 -23.35
C PHE A 11 -19.87 -23.38 -22.56
N ALA A 12 -20.97 -24.09 -22.82
CA ALA A 12 -22.22 -23.93 -22.05
C ALA A 12 -22.06 -24.39 -20.58
N LEU A 13 -21.26 -25.43 -20.32
CA LEU A 13 -21.06 -25.95 -18.96
C LEU A 13 -20.14 -25.04 -18.11
N LEU A 14 -19.17 -24.37 -18.74
CA LEU A 14 -18.27 -23.42 -18.08
C LEU A 14 -18.98 -22.09 -17.77
N ALA A 15 -19.85 -21.63 -18.69
CA ALA A 15 -20.69 -20.44 -18.47
C ALA A 15 -21.71 -20.63 -17.34
N ILE A 16 -22.31 -21.83 -17.22
CA ILE A 16 -23.22 -22.16 -16.11
C ILE A 16 -22.47 -22.25 -14.76
N LEU A 17 -21.20 -22.70 -14.75
CA LEU A 17 -20.37 -22.72 -13.54
C LEU A 17 -19.96 -21.31 -13.07
N CYS A 18 -19.62 -20.41 -14.00
CA CYS A 18 -19.31 -19.03 -13.68
C CYS A 18 -20.54 -18.24 -13.21
N ALA A 19 -21.71 -18.47 -13.82
CA ALA A 19 -22.97 -17.83 -13.39
C ALA A 19 -23.42 -18.28 -11.99
N LEU A 20 -23.16 -19.54 -11.61
CA LEU A 20 -23.50 -20.06 -10.28
C LEU A 20 -22.51 -19.63 -9.18
N LEU A 21 -21.26 -19.30 -9.53
CA LEU A 21 -20.26 -18.74 -8.61
C LEU A 21 -20.43 -17.22 -8.43
N GLY A 22 -20.84 -16.51 -9.48
CA GLY A 22 -21.16 -15.08 -9.44
C GLY A 22 -22.42 -14.76 -8.63
N ALA A 23 -23.44 -15.63 -8.65
CA ALA A 23 -24.69 -15.39 -7.93
C ALA A 23 -24.60 -15.61 -6.40
N THR A 24 -23.45 -16.00 -5.85
CA THR A 24 -23.23 -16.13 -4.39
C THR A 24 -22.71 -14.86 -3.71
N ALA A 25 -22.34 -13.82 -4.47
CA ALA A 25 -21.80 -12.58 -3.91
C ALA A 25 -22.87 -11.47 -3.74
N LEU A 26 -24.09 -11.65 -4.26
CA LEU A 26 -25.20 -10.73 -4.07
C LEU A 26 -26.14 -11.26 -2.99
N LEU A 27 -26.43 -10.43 -1.97
CA LEU A 27 -27.32 -10.64 -0.81
C LEU A 27 -26.65 -11.09 0.49
N ALA A 28 -25.87 -10.19 1.10
CA ALA A 28 -25.76 -10.11 2.55
C ALA A 28 -25.52 -8.64 2.97
N GLY A 29 -26.59 -7.90 3.26
CA GLY A 29 -26.45 -6.54 3.77
C GLY A 29 -27.74 -5.75 3.96
N VAL A 30 -28.74 -6.25 4.70
CA VAL A 30 -29.64 -5.41 5.53
C VAL A 30 -30.05 -6.23 6.76
N ALA A 31 -29.73 -5.73 7.96
CA ALA A 31 -30.08 -6.37 9.22
C ALA A 31 -31.47 -5.91 9.69
N ALA A 32 -32.45 -6.81 9.62
CA ALA A 32 -33.59 -6.93 10.54
C ALA A 32 -34.54 -8.08 10.11
N ALA A 33 -34.05 -9.34 10.06
CA ALA A 33 -34.87 -10.58 10.04
C ALA A 33 -33.97 -11.83 9.90
N GLN A 34 -33.17 -12.19 10.92
CA GLN A 34 -32.08 -13.17 10.74
C GLN A 34 -32.24 -14.57 11.38
N ALA A 35 -33.35 -14.90 12.05
CA ALA A 35 -33.49 -16.25 12.61
C ALA A 35 -34.08 -17.28 11.63
N SER A 36 -35.06 -16.92 10.80
CA SER A 36 -35.83 -17.89 9.97
C SER A 36 -35.25 -18.15 8.57
N THR A 37 -34.49 -17.21 8.01
CA THR A 37 -33.90 -17.29 6.66
C THR A 37 -32.65 -18.17 6.58
N SER A 38 -31.91 -18.33 7.68
CA SER A 38 -30.67 -19.13 7.72
C SER A 38 -30.90 -20.64 7.54
N SER A 39 -32.04 -21.14 8.01
CA SER A 39 -32.44 -22.56 7.88
C SER A 39 -32.80 -22.93 6.42
N ARG A 40 -33.50 -22.04 5.70
CA ARG A 40 -33.83 -22.23 4.28
C ARG A 40 -32.61 -22.10 3.35
N ALA A 41 -31.66 -21.22 3.66
CA ALA A 41 -30.43 -21.08 2.89
C ALA A 41 -29.51 -22.31 3.00
N HIS A 42 -29.38 -22.89 4.20
CA HIS A 42 -28.61 -24.11 4.46
C HIS A 42 -29.16 -25.34 3.71
N THR A 43 -30.48 -25.54 3.76
CA THR A 43 -31.15 -26.64 3.04
C THR A 43 -31.03 -26.52 1.52
N THR A 44 -30.90 -25.30 1.00
CA THR A 44 -30.71 -25.04 -0.44
C THR A 44 -29.29 -25.39 -0.91
N GLN A 45 -28.27 -25.08 -0.10
CA GLN A 45 -26.87 -25.35 -0.43
C GLN A 45 -26.53 -26.85 -0.36
N GLU A 46 -27.12 -27.57 0.59
CA GLU A 46 -26.99 -29.02 0.70
C GLU A 46 -27.63 -29.76 -0.48
N ARG A 47 -28.83 -29.33 -0.92
CA ARG A 47 -29.49 -29.87 -2.10
C ARG A 47 -28.69 -29.63 -3.38
N ARG A 48 -28.05 -28.46 -3.52
CA ARG A 48 -27.19 -28.14 -4.68
C ARG A 48 -25.94 -29.02 -4.73
N VAL A 49 -25.27 -29.24 -3.60
CA VAL A 49 -24.09 -30.12 -3.53
C VAL A 49 -24.47 -31.59 -3.73
N ALA A 50 -25.62 -32.03 -3.21
CA ALA A 50 -26.15 -33.37 -3.46
C ALA A 50 -26.45 -33.59 -4.95
N LYS A 51 -27.08 -32.61 -5.63
CA LYS A 51 -27.41 -32.69 -7.06
C LYS A 51 -26.16 -32.71 -7.94
N ALA A 52 -25.15 -31.89 -7.63
CA ALA A 52 -23.86 -31.89 -8.33
C ALA A 52 -23.10 -33.23 -8.17
N CYS A 53 -23.12 -33.81 -6.96
CA CYS A 53 -22.51 -35.11 -6.70
C CYS A 53 -23.25 -36.28 -7.39
N ALA A 54 -24.58 -36.23 -7.50
CA ALA A 54 -25.36 -37.25 -8.21
C ALA A 54 -25.08 -37.26 -9.73
N VAL A 55 -24.85 -36.09 -10.32
CA VAL A 55 -24.41 -35.96 -11.72
C VAL A 55 -22.99 -36.52 -11.89
N ALA A 56 -22.08 -36.22 -10.95
CA ALA A 56 -20.71 -36.74 -10.98
C ALA A 56 -20.65 -38.28 -10.91
N GLN A 57 -21.51 -38.92 -10.12
CA GLN A 57 -21.54 -40.39 -9.96
C GLN A 57 -21.95 -41.13 -11.24
N ARG A 58 -22.78 -40.52 -12.11
CA ARG A 58 -23.21 -41.13 -13.38
C ARG A 58 -22.16 -41.09 -14.49
N THR A 59 -21.09 -40.30 -14.32
CA THR A 59 -20.07 -40.08 -15.37
C THR A 59 -18.86 -40.99 -15.27
N HIS A 60 -18.77 -41.88 -14.26
CA HIS A 60 -17.62 -42.76 -13.95
C HIS A 60 -16.24 -42.06 -13.89
N SER A 61 -16.17 -40.73 -13.94
CA SER A 61 -14.94 -39.95 -13.95
C SER A 61 -14.29 -39.92 -12.55
N ALA A 62 -13.00 -40.27 -12.48
CA ALA A 62 -12.22 -40.17 -11.25
C ALA A 62 -12.05 -38.71 -10.78
N PHE A 63 -11.97 -37.78 -11.72
CA PHE A 63 -11.89 -36.34 -11.45
C PHE A 63 -13.18 -35.82 -10.81
N ALA A 64 -14.34 -36.16 -11.38
CA ALA A 64 -15.64 -35.75 -10.84
C ALA A 64 -15.89 -36.29 -9.42
N ARG A 65 -15.42 -37.50 -9.12
CA ARG A 65 -15.48 -38.12 -7.78
C ARG A 65 -14.59 -37.39 -6.76
N ARG A 66 -13.37 -37.00 -7.14
CA ARG A 66 -12.48 -36.19 -6.27
C ARG A 66 -13.06 -34.81 -5.98
N THR A 67 -13.61 -34.14 -6.99
CA THR A 67 -14.25 -32.83 -6.82
C THR A 67 -15.45 -32.90 -5.88
N CYS A 68 -16.34 -33.91 -6.01
CA CYS A 68 -17.45 -34.11 -5.08
C CYS A 68 -16.97 -34.37 -3.63
N SER A 69 -15.91 -35.16 -3.43
CA SER A 69 -15.33 -35.40 -2.10
C SER A 69 -14.83 -34.11 -1.44
N THR A 70 -14.13 -33.25 -2.19
CA THR A 70 -13.65 -31.95 -1.67
C THR A 70 -14.79 -30.98 -1.32
N LEU A 71 -15.87 -30.95 -2.10
CA LEU A 71 -17.06 -30.15 -1.83
C LEU A 71 -17.77 -30.59 -0.54
N ARG A 72 -17.94 -31.90 -0.32
CA ARG A 72 -18.51 -32.44 0.91
C ARG A 72 -17.65 -32.11 2.13
N ALA A 73 -16.32 -32.23 2.02
CA ALA A 73 -15.39 -31.91 3.09
C ALA A 73 -15.42 -30.42 3.47
N ARG A 74 -15.52 -29.52 2.48
CA ARG A 74 -15.66 -28.07 2.70
C ARG A 74 -16.97 -27.72 3.42
N LEU A 75 -18.09 -28.35 3.03
CA LEU A 75 -19.38 -28.17 3.72
C LEU A 75 -19.32 -28.63 5.18
N ALA A 76 -18.70 -29.78 5.43
CA ALA A 76 -18.55 -30.31 6.78
C ALA A 76 -17.67 -29.40 7.66
N ARG A 77 -16.58 -28.83 7.12
CA ARG A 77 -15.75 -27.85 7.85
C ARG A 77 -16.50 -26.54 8.13
N ALA A 78 -17.33 -26.06 7.20
CA ALA A 78 -18.14 -24.87 7.41
C ALA A 78 -19.18 -25.07 8.53
N LYS A 79 -19.83 -26.24 8.59
CA LYS A 79 -20.73 -26.60 9.71
C LYS A 79 -20.01 -26.62 11.06
N ARG A 80 -18.80 -27.21 11.12
CA ARG A 80 -17.99 -27.27 12.35
C ARG A 80 -17.50 -25.90 12.83
N ARG A 81 -17.20 -24.97 11.91
CA ARG A 81 -16.82 -23.58 12.25
C ARG A 81 -17.98 -22.79 12.87
N LYS A 82 -19.21 -22.97 12.38
CA LYS A 82 -20.41 -22.30 12.95
C LYS A 82 -20.82 -22.83 14.32
N ALA A 83 -20.66 -24.14 14.58
CA ALA A 83 -20.96 -24.72 15.88
C ALA A 83 -20.00 -24.27 17.01
N LYS A 84 -18.84 -23.66 16.66
CA LYS A 84 -17.80 -23.23 17.61
C LYS A 84 -17.88 -21.75 17.99
N VAL A 85 -18.81 -20.99 17.41
CA VAL A 85 -19.08 -19.59 17.77
C VAL A 85 -20.32 -19.57 18.66
N VAL A 86 -20.11 -19.83 19.95
CA VAL A 86 -21.04 -19.43 21.01
C VAL A 86 -20.24 -18.47 21.88
N VAL A 87 -20.55 -17.19 21.79
CA VAL A 87 -19.97 -16.13 22.63
C VAL A 87 -20.97 -15.86 23.76
N PRO A 88 -20.57 -15.89 25.04
CA PRO A 88 -21.45 -15.47 26.13
C PRO A 88 -21.63 -13.94 26.10
N ALA A 89 -22.85 -13.48 26.38
CA ALA A 89 -23.21 -12.06 26.41
C ALA A 89 -22.48 -11.32 27.55
N ALA A 90 -21.87 -10.17 27.24
CA ALA A 90 -21.25 -9.27 28.21
C ALA A 90 -22.28 -8.24 28.74
N PRO A 91 -22.17 -7.77 30.00
CA PRO A 91 -23.16 -6.89 30.63
C PRO A 91 -22.97 -5.41 30.23
N ALA A 92 -24.06 -4.63 30.32
CA ALA A 92 -24.13 -3.23 29.94
C ALA A 92 -23.35 -2.29 30.88
N PRO A 93 -22.79 -1.15 30.39
CA PRO A 93 -22.07 -0.20 31.22
C PRO A 93 -23.00 0.77 31.96
N ALA A 94 -22.64 1.08 33.21
CA ALA A 94 -23.28 2.06 34.06
C ALA A 94 -22.84 3.50 33.71
N THR A 95 -23.80 4.41 33.73
CA THR A 95 -23.67 5.86 33.54
C THR A 95 -23.04 6.51 34.78
N THR A 96 -22.03 7.35 34.58
CA THR A 96 -21.63 8.37 35.57
C THR A 96 -21.63 9.73 34.91
N VAL A 97 -22.32 10.66 35.56
CA VAL A 97 -22.56 12.05 35.14
C VAL A 97 -21.59 12.92 35.92
N ALA A 98 -20.86 13.81 35.25
CA ALA A 98 -20.06 14.86 35.90
C ALA A 98 -20.67 16.23 35.56
N SER A 99 -21.12 16.92 36.62
CA SER A 99 -21.68 18.28 36.59
C SER A 99 -20.66 19.31 36.13
N MET A 100 -21.10 20.23 35.27
CA MET A 100 -20.46 21.53 35.05
C MET A 100 -21.34 22.60 35.70
N ASP A 101 -20.83 23.25 36.75
CA ASP A 101 -21.45 24.44 37.33
C ASP A 101 -21.04 25.69 36.53
N ASN A 102 -22.03 26.54 36.31
CA ASN A 102 -21.99 27.76 35.53
C ASN A 102 -22.34 28.91 36.48
N THR A 103 -21.56 29.99 36.55
CA THR A 103 -22.03 31.32 37.02
C THR A 103 -21.17 32.48 36.48
N PRO A 104 -21.71 33.71 36.39
CA PRO A 104 -21.40 34.65 35.31
C PRO A 104 -20.80 36.03 35.71
N VAL A 105 -20.13 36.65 34.72
CA VAL A 105 -20.03 38.09 34.34
C VAL A 105 -19.62 39.17 35.36
N ALA A 106 -18.60 39.97 35.01
CA ALA A 106 -18.57 41.42 35.21
C ALA A 106 -17.62 42.11 34.20
N ASN A 107 -17.92 43.37 33.85
CA ASN A 107 -17.43 44.12 32.70
C ASN A 107 -16.86 45.50 33.15
N VAL A 108 -15.99 46.13 32.33
CA VAL A 108 -15.61 47.59 32.25
C VAL A 108 -14.46 48.12 33.17
N PRO A 109 -13.64 49.17 32.85
CA PRO A 109 -12.99 49.67 31.60
C PRO A 109 -11.45 49.98 31.72
N ALA A 110 -10.90 50.52 30.61
CA ALA A 110 -9.53 50.95 30.28
C ALA A 110 -8.75 51.90 31.24
N SER A 111 -7.40 51.87 31.19
CA SER A 111 -6.51 52.97 30.70
C SER A 111 -5.00 52.70 30.93
N ALA A 112 -4.18 53.31 30.06
CA ALA A 112 -2.87 53.95 30.35
C ALA A 112 -1.53 53.25 29.99
N THR A 113 -0.90 53.83 28.95
CA THR A 113 0.53 54.25 28.79
C THR A 113 1.58 53.26 28.29
N ALA A 114 2.13 53.59 27.11
CA ALA A 114 3.37 53.07 26.53
C ALA A 114 4.57 53.99 26.87
N PRO A 115 5.81 53.45 26.96
CA PRO A 115 7.01 54.23 26.76
C PRO A 115 7.76 53.88 25.46
N ALA A 116 8.59 54.83 25.05
CA ALA A 116 9.11 55.06 23.71
C ALA A 116 10.19 54.08 23.22
N ALA A 117 10.21 53.93 21.89
CA ALA A 117 11.19 53.21 21.10
C ALA A 117 12.58 53.89 21.12
N THR A 118 13.63 53.06 21.23
CA THR A 118 14.99 53.44 20.85
C THR A 118 15.33 52.68 19.56
N ALA A 119 15.60 53.42 18.49
CA ALA A 119 15.91 52.85 17.18
C ALA A 119 17.38 52.39 17.13
N THR A 120 17.60 51.09 17.00
CA THR A 120 18.89 50.51 16.59
C THR A 120 18.74 50.00 15.16
N THR A 121 19.52 50.54 14.24
CA THR A 121 19.58 50.15 12.83
C THR A 121 20.07 48.70 12.72
N ALA A 122 19.16 47.75 12.57
CA ALA A 122 19.50 46.37 12.25
C ALA A 122 19.62 46.22 10.72
N THR A 123 20.82 45.93 10.26
CA THR A 123 21.10 45.54 8.87
C THR A 123 20.30 44.27 8.56
N ALA A 124 19.41 44.33 7.57
CA ALA A 124 18.61 43.19 7.14
C ALA A 124 19.53 42.04 6.69
N PRO A 125 19.29 40.78 7.12
CA PRO A 125 20.05 39.66 6.62
C PRO A 125 19.73 39.47 5.13
N VAL A 126 20.77 39.44 4.31
CA VAL A 126 20.70 39.04 2.90
C VAL A 126 20.06 37.65 2.84
N PRO A 127 18.98 37.44 2.07
CA PRO A 127 18.41 36.10 1.89
C PRO A 127 19.50 35.18 1.34
N PRO A 128 19.67 33.95 1.88
CA PRO A 128 20.59 33.01 1.27
C PRO A 128 20.16 32.79 -0.18
N ALA A 129 21.11 32.91 -1.09
CA ALA A 129 20.89 32.65 -2.51
C ALA A 129 20.21 31.29 -2.66
N THR A 130 19.06 31.28 -3.34
CA THR A 130 18.38 30.06 -3.78
C THR A 130 19.33 29.32 -4.71
N THR A 131 20.06 28.35 -4.17
CA THR A 131 20.76 27.37 -4.98
C THR A 131 19.70 26.62 -5.78
N THR A 132 19.62 26.89 -7.07
CA THR A 132 18.83 26.13 -8.03
C THR A 132 19.33 24.70 -7.96
N THR A 133 18.64 23.83 -7.21
CA THR A 133 18.98 22.42 -7.09
C THR A 133 18.84 21.79 -8.47
N THR A 134 19.96 21.63 -9.18
CA THR A 134 20.04 20.91 -10.45
C THR A 134 19.95 19.41 -10.13
N GLY A 135 18.75 18.95 -9.81
CA GLY A 135 18.43 17.57 -9.44
C GLY A 135 17.04 17.20 -9.93
N PRO A 136 16.69 15.90 -9.95
CA PRO A 136 15.35 15.47 -10.30
C PRO A 136 14.31 16.15 -9.40
N ALA A 137 13.15 16.48 -9.98
CA ALA A 137 12.05 17.08 -9.23
C ALA A 137 11.66 16.13 -8.09
N ARG A 138 11.80 16.60 -6.86
CA ARG A 138 11.51 15.83 -5.65
C ARG A 138 10.00 15.79 -5.43
N LEU A 139 9.45 14.61 -5.18
CA LEU A 139 8.08 14.49 -4.69
C LEU A 139 8.03 14.85 -3.20
N TYR A 140 6.88 15.37 -2.79
CA TYR A 140 6.51 15.80 -1.45
C TYR A 140 7.23 17.07 -0.95
N GLY A 141 6.63 17.71 0.05
CA GLY A 141 7.14 18.94 0.64
C GLY A 141 8.47 18.72 1.37
N ALA A 142 9.21 19.80 1.61
CA ALA A 142 10.49 19.73 2.33
C ALA A 142 10.35 19.20 3.77
N SER A 143 9.18 19.40 4.39
CA SER A 143 8.83 18.91 5.74
C SER A 143 8.22 17.51 5.75
N SER A 144 8.06 16.86 4.59
CA SER A 144 7.61 15.46 4.55
C SER A 144 8.60 14.56 5.33
N PRO A 145 8.12 13.53 6.05
CA PRO A 145 9.00 12.55 6.68
C PRO A 145 9.96 11.89 5.67
N PHE A 146 9.52 11.67 4.42
CA PHE A 146 10.40 11.15 3.36
C PHE A 146 11.49 12.14 2.97
N ASN A 147 11.23 13.43 3.18
CA ASN A 147 12.12 14.49 2.74
C ASN A 147 12.99 15.08 3.85
N THR A 148 12.91 14.53 5.06
CA THR A 148 13.66 14.98 6.22
C THR A 148 14.88 14.09 6.40
N ARG A 149 16.08 14.69 6.43
CA ARG A 149 17.31 13.96 6.77
C ARG A 149 17.26 13.47 8.21
N ILE A 150 17.78 12.28 8.46
CA ILE A 150 17.94 11.80 9.83
C ILE A 150 18.98 12.68 10.54
N PRO A 151 18.72 13.16 11.77
CA PRO A 151 19.70 13.93 12.54
C PRO A 151 21.00 13.14 12.74
N ALA A 152 22.12 13.84 12.98
CA ALA A 152 23.43 13.20 13.18
C ALA A 152 23.45 12.22 14.39
N THR A 153 22.64 12.51 15.42
CA THR A 153 22.53 11.72 16.65
C THR A 153 21.07 11.36 16.92
N PRO A 154 20.45 10.49 16.08
CA PRO A 154 19.08 10.09 16.30
C PRO A 154 19.00 9.15 17.51
N ARG A 155 17.87 9.15 18.21
CA ARG A 155 17.63 8.12 19.23
C ARG A 155 17.43 6.78 18.53
N ILE A 156 18.19 5.78 18.94
CA ILE A 156 18.04 4.41 18.45
C ILE A 156 17.06 3.66 19.35
N ALA A 157 16.19 2.83 18.76
CA ALA A 157 15.28 2.01 19.52
C ALA A 157 16.05 0.98 20.38
N ASP A 158 15.64 0.81 21.64
CA ASP A 158 16.37 -0.03 22.60
C ASP A 158 16.47 -1.50 22.15
N ASN A 159 15.47 -2.00 21.40
CA ASN A 159 15.46 -3.34 20.81
C ASN A 159 15.82 -3.36 19.30
N SER A 160 16.52 -2.34 18.79
CA SER A 160 16.93 -2.22 17.39
C SER A 160 17.58 -3.50 16.84
N ALA A 161 18.55 -4.07 17.56
CA ALA A 161 19.25 -5.28 17.13
C ALA A 161 18.31 -6.50 17.03
N ALA A 162 17.35 -6.63 17.94
CA ALA A 162 16.34 -7.68 17.89
C ALA A 162 15.41 -7.50 16.68
N MET A 163 14.96 -6.26 16.43
CA MET A 163 14.15 -5.94 15.26
C MET A 163 14.84 -6.26 13.94
N VAL A 164 16.10 -5.87 13.80
CA VAL A 164 16.93 -6.19 12.63
C VAL A 164 17.11 -7.70 12.49
N GLY A 165 17.43 -8.39 13.58
CA GLY A 165 17.60 -9.85 13.61
C GLY A 165 16.33 -10.66 13.30
N LYS A 166 15.13 -10.08 13.50
CA LYS A 166 13.85 -10.73 13.20
C LYS A 166 13.30 -10.40 11.83
N SER A 167 13.31 -9.13 11.46
CA SER A 167 12.62 -8.63 10.27
C SER A 167 13.50 -8.43 9.05
N LEU A 168 14.83 -8.41 9.20
CA LEU A 168 15.76 -8.18 8.07
C LEU A 168 16.68 -9.39 7.82
N LEU A 169 17.52 -9.75 8.80
CA LEU A 169 18.62 -10.71 8.59
C LEU A 169 18.21 -12.12 8.12
N PRO A 170 17.06 -12.68 8.56
CA PRO A 170 16.62 -13.97 8.04
C PRO A 170 16.25 -13.94 6.54
N TYR A 171 16.09 -12.75 5.96
CA TYR A 171 15.59 -12.53 4.61
C TYR A 171 16.62 -11.94 3.65
N LEU A 172 17.91 -11.90 4.03
CA LEU A 172 18.97 -11.41 3.13
C LEU A 172 19.05 -12.23 1.83
N GLY A 173 18.68 -13.50 1.86
CA GLY A 173 18.57 -14.33 0.66
C GLY A 173 17.54 -13.84 -0.36
N SER A 174 16.58 -13.00 0.03
CA SER A 174 15.60 -12.40 -0.89
C SER A 174 15.74 -10.88 -1.00
N ALA A 175 16.79 -10.28 -0.43
CA ALA A 175 17.03 -8.83 -0.51
C ALA A 175 17.17 -8.37 -1.97
N ASN A 176 16.21 -7.57 -2.44
CA ASN A 176 16.16 -7.11 -3.84
C ASN A 176 15.65 -5.67 -4.00
N PHE A 177 15.93 -5.11 -5.16
CA PHE A 177 15.37 -3.87 -5.67
C PHE A 177 14.14 -4.22 -6.50
N ALA A 178 12.96 -3.97 -5.97
CA ALA A 178 11.70 -4.24 -6.64
C ALA A 178 11.44 -3.14 -7.69
N ASN A 179 11.99 -3.33 -8.88
CA ASN A 179 11.96 -2.36 -9.98
C ASN A 179 11.48 -2.97 -11.32
N SER A 180 10.97 -4.21 -11.30
CA SER A 180 10.40 -4.88 -12.47
C SER A 180 8.97 -4.42 -12.74
N ASP A 181 8.46 -4.75 -13.92
CA ASP A 181 7.06 -4.49 -14.27
C ASP A 181 6.05 -5.28 -13.42
N ASP A 182 6.50 -6.35 -12.74
CA ASP A 182 5.66 -7.10 -11.81
C ASP A 182 5.58 -6.43 -10.43
N TRP A 183 6.72 -5.95 -9.91
CA TRP A 183 6.87 -5.65 -8.47
C TRP A 183 7.33 -4.23 -8.14
N GLY A 184 7.71 -3.43 -9.14
CA GLY A 184 7.93 -2.00 -8.96
C GLY A 184 6.62 -1.23 -8.79
N ILE A 185 6.71 0.10 -8.84
CA ILE A 185 5.54 0.99 -8.86
C ILE A 185 5.43 1.61 -10.24
N SER A 186 4.30 1.36 -10.93
CA SER A 186 4.02 2.05 -12.19
C SER A 186 3.65 3.49 -11.90
N ILE A 187 4.45 4.43 -12.39
CA ILE A 187 4.20 5.87 -12.26
C ILE A 187 3.98 6.43 -13.66
N VAL A 188 2.86 7.12 -13.86
CA VAL A 188 2.55 7.82 -15.11
C VAL A 188 2.31 9.30 -14.83
N SER A 189 2.76 10.16 -15.73
CA SER A 189 2.46 11.60 -15.68
C SER A 189 1.32 11.91 -16.65
N ALA A 190 0.28 12.54 -16.15
CA ALA A 190 -0.84 13.02 -16.93
C ALA A 190 -0.58 14.44 -17.47
N ARG A 191 -1.31 14.78 -18.52
CA ARG A 191 -1.38 16.09 -19.16
C ARG A 191 -2.83 16.55 -19.15
N ALA A 192 -3.05 17.86 -19.18
CA ALA A 192 -4.40 18.43 -19.28
C ALA A 192 -5.18 18.01 -20.54
N ALA A 193 -4.50 17.47 -21.56
CA ALA A 193 -5.13 16.94 -22.77
C ALA A 193 -5.49 15.45 -22.68
N ASP A 194 -4.98 14.72 -21.68
CA ASP A 194 -5.41 13.35 -21.43
C ASP A 194 -6.88 13.35 -20.97
N PRO A 195 -7.64 12.28 -21.20
CA PRO A 195 -9.04 12.26 -20.80
C PRO A 195 -9.19 12.25 -19.27
N LEU A 196 -10.21 12.96 -18.81
CA LEU A 196 -10.63 12.94 -17.42
C LEU A 196 -11.37 11.62 -17.13
N ARG A 197 -10.85 10.81 -16.23
CA ARG A 197 -11.38 9.48 -15.89
C ARG A 197 -11.77 9.42 -14.43
N ASN A 198 -12.95 8.86 -14.17
CA ASN A 198 -13.39 8.57 -12.80
C ASN A 198 -12.64 7.34 -12.27
N VAL A 199 -12.23 7.42 -11.00
CA VAL A 199 -11.62 6.29 -10.29
C VAL A 199 -12.54 5.84 -9.17
N GLY A 200 -13.17 4.68 -9.34
CA GLY A 200 -13.99 4.02 -8.32
C GLY A 200 -13.18 3.07 -7.44
N VAL A 201 -13.81 2.60 -6.36
CA VAL A 201 -13.26 1.54 -5.50
C VAL A 201 -14.23 0.36 -5.39
N PHE A 202 -13.72 -0.87 -5.32
CA PHE A 202 -14.55 -2.09 -5.19
C PHE A 202 -14.21 -2.95 -3.96
N SER A 203 -13.18 -2.60 -3.19
CA SER A 203 -12.81 -3.28 -1.94
C SER A 203 -12.56 -2.27 -0.81
N TRP A 204 -12.56 -2.77 0.43
CA TRP A 204 -12.44 -2.07 1.72
C TRP A 204 -13.34 -0.83 1.96
N GLY A 205 -14.25 -0.98 2.93
CA GLY A 205 -15.25 0.01 3.35
C GLY A 205 -14.90 0.78 4.62
N TYR A 206 -13.89 1.64 4.58
CA TYR A 206 -13.77 2.74 5.52
C TYR A 206 -13.94 4.07 4.78
N GLY A 207 -15.20 4.47 4.58
CA GLY A 207 -15.55 5.85 4.23
C GLY A 207 -14.82 6.46 3.03
N ALA A 208 -14.42 5.64 2.04
CA ALA A 208 -13.93 6.17 0.78
C ALA A 208 -15.01 7.12 0.24
N ASP A 209 -14.61 8.36 0.02
CA ASP A 209 -15.42 9.34 -0.68
C ASP A 209 -16.06 8.65 -1.89
N LEU A 210 -17.37 8.41 -1.82
CA LEU A 210 -18.11 7.76 -2.90
C LEU A 210 -18.08 8.64 -4.16
N ALA A 211 -17.70 9.91 -4.03
CA ALA A 211 -17.30 10.71 -5.16
C ALA A 211 -16.07 10.04 -5.80
N GLN A 212 -16.30 9.38 -6.93
CA GLN A 212 -15.24 8.90 -7.82
C GLN A 212 -14.57 10.14 -8.40
N PRO A 213 -13.39 10.54 -7.92
CA PRO A 213 -12.87 11.81 -8.32
C PRO A 213 -12.29 11.62 -9.71
N ALA A 214 -12.54 12.60 -10.54
CA ALA A 214 -12.04 12.59 -11.90
C ALA A 214 -10.59 13.12 -11.89
N VAL A 215 -9.69 12.42 -12.56
CA VAL A 215 -8.28 12.81 -12.77
C VAL A 215 -7.92 12.58 -14.24
N HIS A 216 -6.99 13.36 -14.77
CA HIS A 216 -6.49 13.07 -16.11
C HIS A 216 -5.66 11.79 -16.06
N ILE A 217 -5.97 10.81 -16.93
CA ILE A 217 -5.22 9.56 -17.01
C ILE A 217 -4.99 9.25 -18.50
N PRO A 218 -3.72 9.14 -18.94
CA PRO A 218 -3.39 8.79 -20.32
C PRO A 218 -4.04 7.47 -20.77
N ASP A 219 -4.48 7.38 -22.04
CA ASP A 219 -5.11 6.19 -22.63
C ASP A 219 -4.24 4.92 -22.55
N GLY A 220 -2.93 5.10 -22.47
CA GLY A 220 -1.97 4.02 -22.34
C GLY A 220 -1.56 3.70 -20.91
N ALA A 221 -2.07 4.35 -19.87
CA ALA A 221 -1.65 4.09 -18.49
C ALA A 221 -1.83 2.60 -18.13
N LYS A 222 -0.80 1.97 -17.56
CA LYS A 222 -0.82 0.56 -17.19
C LYS A 222 -0.37 0.36 -15.75
N PRO A 223 -1.11 -0.41 -14.93
CA PRO A 223 -0.61 -0.85 -13.64
C PRO A 223 0.53 -1.86 -13.80
N THR A 224 1.24 -2.14 -12.71
CA THR A 224 2.14 -3.28 -12.66
C THR A 224 1.42 -4.62 -12.86
N LEU A 225 2.17 -5.63 -13.26
CA LEU A 225 1.67 -6.95 -13.67
C LEU A 225 1.52 -7.93 -12.51
N GLY A 226 2.22 -7.68 -11.40
CA GLY A 226 2.07 -8.45 -10.17
C GLY A 226 0.68 -8.27 -9.56
N SER A 227 0.37 -9.10 -8.56
CA SER A 227 -0.99 -9.21 -8.00
C SER A 227 -1.56 -7.91 -7.41
N ASP A 228 -0.70 -6.95 -7.09
CA ASP A 228 -1.10 -5.66 -6.52
C ASP A 228 -1.57 -4.66 -7.57
N HIS A 229 -1.21 -4.85 -8.85
CA HIS A 229 -1.55 -3.94 -9.95
C HIS A 229 -1.46 -2.46 -9.55
N HIS A 230 -0.33 -2.07 -8.98
CA HIS A 230 -0.09 -0.71 -8.51
C HIS A 230 0.00 0.25 -9.70
N LEU A 231 -0.71 1.38 -9.59
CA LEU A 231 -0.63 2.49 -10.52
C LEU A 231 -0.69 3.81 -9.75
N VAL A 232 0.28 4.68 -10.04
CA VAL A 232 0.31 6.07 -9.62
C VAL A 232 0.11 6.95 -10.84
N VAL A 233 -0.84 7.88 -10.77
CA VAL A 233 -1.02 8.94 -11.77
C VAL A 233 -0.68 10.29 -11.14
N LEU A 234 0.33 10.96 -11.70
CA LEU A 234 0.70 12.33 -11.34
C LEU A 234 0.05 13.31 -12.32
N ASP A 235 -0.93 14.08 -11.85
CA ASP A 235 -1.67 15.11 -12.59
C ASP A 235 -1.39 16.48 -11.95
N GLY A 236 -0.29 17.11 -12.36
CA GLY A 236 0.22 18.33 -11.71
C GLY A 236 0.68 18.04 -10.27
N ASP A 237 0.11 18.77 -9.30
CA ASP A 237 0.36 18.53 -7.87
C ASP A 237 -0.49 17.39 -7.30
N ARG A 238 -1.33 16.74 -8.11
CA ARG A 238 -2.22 15.68 -7.62
C ARG A 238 -1.62 14.32 -7.91
N GLU A 239 -1.52 13.49 -6.88
CA GLU A 239 -1.15 12.09 -6.97
C GLU A 239 -2.41 11.22 -6.75
N MET A 240 -2.74 10.38 -7.73
CA MET A 240 -3.78 9.35 -7.60
C MET A 240 -3.13 7.98 -7.49
N ASP A 241 -3.25 7.39 -6.32
CA ASP A 241 -2.76 6.05 -6.02
C ASP A 241 -3.86 5.02 -6.21
N MET A 242 -3.52 3.89 -6.81
CA MET A 242 -4.45 2.77 -6.99
C MET A 242 -3.75 1.44 -6.68
N TRP A 243 -4.38 0.64 -5.82
CA TRP A 243 -4.09 -0.78 -5.62
C TRP A 243 -5.18 -1.62 -6.29
N VAL A 244 -4.78 -2.72 -6.93
CA VAL A 244 -5.60 -3.53 -7.84
C VAL A 244 -6.29 -2.66 -8.90
N ALA A 245 -5.50 -1.83 -9.59
CA ALA A 245 -6.04 -0.90 -10.58
C ALA A 245 -6.48 -1.65 -11.85
N GLU A 246 -7.70 -1.37 -12.31
CA GLU A 246 -8.28 -1.97 -13.50
C GLU A 246 -9.06 -0.94 -14.32
N GLN A 247 -8.66 -0.76 -15.57
CA GLN A 247 -9.41 0.07 -16.52
C GLN A 247 -10.65 -0.68 -17.03
N GLN A 248 -11.78 0.00 -17.01
CA GLN A 248 -13.06 -0.52 -17.47
C GLN A 248 -13.27 -0.24 -18.97
N GLY A 249 -14.21 -0.95 -19.59
CA GLY A 249 -14.51 -0.81 -21.02
C GLY A 249 -15.08 0.56 -21.43
N ASP A 250 -15.66 1.31 -20.49
CA ASP A 250 -16.11 2.69 -20.69
C ASP A 250 -14.99 3.73 -20.45
N GLY A 251 -13.79 3.26 -20.10
CA GLY A 251 -12.65 4.09 -19.80
C GLY A 251 -12.58 4.61 -18.37
N SER A 252 -13.53 4.30 -17.48
CA SER A 252 -13.36 4.54 -16.05
C SER A 252 -12.32 3.58 -15.45
N TRP A 253 -11.89 3.84 -14.21
CA TRP A 253 -10.98 2.96 -13.48
C TRP A 253 -11.65 2.45 -12.20
N LEU A 254 -11.33 1.22 -11.83
CA LEU A 254 -11.66 0.61 -10.56
C LEU A 254 -10.37 0.25 -9.82
N ALA A 255 -10.37 0.42 -8.51
CA ALA A 255 -9.27 0.03 -7.65
C ALA A 255 -9.78 -0.74 -6.42
N GLY A 256 -9.00 -1.70 -5.93
CA GLY A 256 -9.21 -2.31 -4.63
C GLY A 256 -9.12 -1.27 -3.50
N ALA A 257 -8.21 -0.31 -3.62
CA ALA A 257 -8.14 0.88 -2.79
C ALA A 257 -7.53 2.04 -3.60
N ARG A 258 -7.88 3.28 -3.27
CA ARG A 258 -7.29 4.47 -3.89
C ARG A 258 -7.08 5.59 -2.89
N ALA A 259 -6.13 6.47 -3.18
CA ALA A 259 -5.97 7.72 -2.46
C ALA A 259 -5.66 8.85 -3.44
N ALA A 260 -6.24 10.03 -3.20
CA ALA A 260 -5.85 11.26 -3.87
C ALA A 260 -5.05 12.10 -2.87
N THR A 261 -3.78 12.34 -3.15
CA THR A 261 -2.90 13.12 -2.30
C THR A 261 -2.26 14.26 -3.08
N SER A 262 -1.55 15.14 -2.37
CA SER A 262 -0.72 16.16 -3.00
C SER A 262 0.71 15.64 -3.15
N ALA A 263 1.23 15.74 -4.37
CA ALA A 263 2.61 15.45 -4.75
C ALA A 263 3.62 16.46 -4.15
N SER A 264 3.15 17.52 -3.48
CA SER A 264 3.94 18.43 -2.65
C SER A 264 3.57 18.37 -1.16
N GLY A 265 2.70 17.42 -0.78
CA GLY A 265 2.21 17.22 0.58
C GLY A 265 3.17 16.43 1.48
N SER A 266 2.62 15.74 2.48
CA SER A 266 3.41 14.94 3.44
C SER A 266 3.84 13.58 2.90
N GLY A 267 3.18 13.06 1.85
CA GLY A 267 3.33 11.67 1.42
C GLY A 267 2.59 10.67 2.30
N ILE A 268 1.69 11.13 3.18
CA ILE A 268 0.79 10.29 3.98
C ILE A 268 -0.60 10.35 3.36
N ALA A 269 -1.10 9.21 2.88
CA ALA A 269 -2.35 9.12 2.15
C ALA A 269 -3.57 8.88 3.05
N GLY A 270 -3.37 8.20 4.17
CA GLY A 270 -4.45 7.81 5.08
C GLY A 270 -4.66 6.29 5.14
N PRO A 271 -5.59 5.83 5.99
CA PRO A 271 -5.80 4.39 6.24
C PRO A 271 -6.44 3.63 5.07
N VAL A 272 -7.03 4.34 4.11
CA VAL A 272 -7.54 3.76 2.86
C VAL A 272 -6.69 4.32 1.73
N SER A 273 -5.69 3.55 1.31
CA SER A 273 -4.76 3.94 0.24
C SER A 273 -4.28 2.70 -0.52
N GLY A 274 -3.57 2.93 -1.62
CA GLY A 274 -2.91 1.85 -2.36
C GLY A 274 -1.70 1.25 -1.66
N ASN A 275 -1.29 1.78 -0.50
CA ASN A 275 -0.13 1.34 0.26
C ASN A 275 -0.55 0.78 1.62
N ALA A 276 -0.02 -0.37 2.02
CA ALA A 276 -0.43 -1.04 3.26
C ALA A 276 -0.18 -0.21 4.53
N ALA A 277 0.86 0.63 4.56
CA ALA A 277 1.20 1.53 5.66
C ALA A 277 0.39 2.86 5.65
N GLY A 278 -0.39 3.13 4.59
CA GLY A 278 -1.14 4.36 4.45
C GLY A 278 -0.33 5.55 3.91
N PHE A 279 0.77 5.27 3.21
CA PHE A 279 1.57 6.28 2.50
C PHE A 279 1.04 6.53 1.09
N ALA A 280 1.39 7.69 0.52
CA ALA A 280 1.26 7.88 -0.92
C ALA A 280 2.14 6.84 -1.65
N LEU A 281 1.67 6.31 -2.77
CA LEU A 281 2.27 5.11 -3.35
C LEU A 281 3.60 5.41 -4.06
N ALA A 282 3.82 6.65 -4.52
CA ALA A 282 5.14 7.09 -4.99
C ALA A 282 6.11 7.48 -3.85
N ALA A 283 5.66 7.51 -2.59
CA ALA A 283 6.51 7.87 -1.46
C ALA A 283 7.67 6.90 -1.27
N GLY A 284 8.88 7.44 -1.31
CA GLY A 284 10.14 6.71 -1.18
C GLY A 284 10.47 5.73 -2.30
N VAL A 285 9.73 5.78 -3.42
CA VAL A 285 10.05 5.02 -4.64
C VAL A 285 11.26 5.63 -5.32
N ILE A 286 12.26 4.80 -5.61
CA ILE A 286 13.46 5.22 -6.32
C ILE A 286 13.17 5.37 -7.82
N ARG A 287 13.64 6.47 -8.41
CA ARG A 287 13.49 6.78 -9.83
C ARG A 287 14.86 6.77 -10.55
N PRO A 288 14.89 6.45 -11.85
CA PRO A 288 16.14 6.34 -12.61
C PRO A 288 16.92 7.67 -12.70
N GLU A 289 16.24 8.81 -12.67
CA GLU A 289 16.89 10.12 -12.69
C GLU A 289 17.78 10.37 -11.46
N GLU A 290 17.45 9.75 -10.33
CA GLU A 290 18.19 9.88 -9.07
C GLU A 290 19.48 9.07 -9.11
N ILE A 291 19.42 7.86 -9.68
CA ILE A 291 20.61 7.06 -9.97
C ILE A 291 21.50 7.77 -10.99
N LYS A 292 20.92 8.33 -12.05
CA LYS A 292 21.66 9.12 -13.05
C LYS A 292 22.33 10.35 -12.44
N ALA A 293 21.63 11.04 -11.53
CA ALA A 293 22.16 12.20 -10.82
C ALA A 293 23.21 11.84 -9.75
N GLY A 294 23.33 10.56 -9.38
CA GLY A 294 24.28 10.09 -8.38
C GLY A 294 23.85 10.35 -6.93
N ARG A 295 22.59 10.71 -6.69
CA ARG A 295 22.03 11.01 -5.37
C ARG A 295 20.52 10.75 -5.32
N ILE A 296 20.07 10.18 -4.20
CA ILE A 296 18.66 10.09 -3.84
C ILE A 296 18.50 10.93 -2.58
N ASP A 297 17.77 12.04 -2.70
CA ASP A 297 17.58 13.01 -1.62
C ASP A 297 16.27 12.75 -0.88
N HIS A 298 15.91 11.50 -0.57
CA HIS A 298 14.72 11.18 0.22
C HIS A 298 14.89 9.81 0.91
N ALA A 299 14.05 9.55 1.92
CA ALA A 299 13.95 8.26 2.56
C ALA A 299 13.37 7.25 1.57
N LEU A 300 13.92 6.05 1.57
CA LEU A 300 13.40 4.97 0.74
C LEU A 300 12.18 4.33 1.42
N VAL A 301 11.55 3.39 0.75
CA VAL A 301 10.60 2.48 1.37
C VAL A 301 11.02 1.04 1.14
N PHE A 302 10.75 0.20 2.14
CA PHE A 302 11.06 -1.22 2.06
C PHE A 302 9.91 -2.10 2.53
N THR A 303 9.95 -3.36 2.12
CA THR A 303 9.01 -4.40 2.54
C THR A 303 9.76 -5.52 3.26
N SER A 304 9.07 -6.28 4.12
CA SER A 304 9.66 -7.42 4.82
C SER A 304 8.67 -8.59 4.91
N PRO A 305 9.13 -9.85 4.96
CA PRO A 305 8.26 -10.99 5.22
C PRO A 305 7.78 -11.12 6.68
N TYR A 306 8.42 -10.43 7.62
CA TYR A 306 8.13 -10.58 9.05
C TYR A 306 7.77 -9.24 9.69
N VAL A 307 6.49 -8.87 9.55
CA VAL A 307 5.94 -7.59 9.98
C VAL A 307 4.96 -7.76 11.14
N ARG A 308 5.11 -6.92 12.17
CA ARG A 308 4.25 -6.93 13.36
C ARG A 308 2.81 -6.57 12.99
N ASN A 309 1.85 -7.10 13.73
CA ASN A 309 0.42 -6.81 13.62
C ASN A 309 -0.01 -5.44 14.17
N THR A 310 0.93 -4.50 14.30
CA THR A 310 0.69 -3.11 14.66
C THR A 310 1.48 -2.20 13.71
N PHE A 311 1.21 -0.91 13.76
CA PHE A 311 1.95 0.12 13.02
C PHE A 311 2.39 1.24 13.97
N VAL A 312 3.37 2.02 13.53
CA VAL A 312 3.90 3.20 14.23
C VAL A 312 3.97 4.38 13.27
N ALA A 313 3.87 5.60 13.79
CA ALA A 313 3.98 6.80 12.96
C ALA A 313 5.32 6.80 12.16
N PRO A 314 5.33 7.31 10.92
CA PRO A 314 4.23 8.04 10.27
C PRO A 314 3.18 7.13 9.62
N ALA A 315 3.32 5.80 9.68
CA ALA A 315 2.29 4.91 9.16
C ALA A 315 0.98 5.10 9.93
N VAL A 316 -0.13 5.01 9.20
CA VAL A 316 -1.49 5.20 9.72
C VAL A 316 -2.35 3.94 9.58
N HIS A 317 -1.75 2.88 9.02
CA HIS A 317 -2.35 1.58 8.83
C HIS A 317 -1.25 0.51 8.76
N GLY A 318 -1.63 -0.78 8.75
CA GLY A 318 -0.71 -1.85 8.42
C GLY A 318 -1.42 -3.19 8.23
N ASP A 319 -0.77 -4.11 7.53
CA ASP A 319 -1.31 -5.45 7.20
C ASP A 319 -0.54 -6.62 7.85
N GLY A 320 0.45 -6.29 8.67
CA GLY A 320 1.31 -7.24 9.35
C GLY A 320 0.53 -8.21 10.24
N ARG A 321 1.14 -9.37 10.51
CA ARG A 321 0.43 -10.50 11.15
C ARG A 321 1.15 -11.09 12.35
N GLN A 322 2.40 -10.68 12.60
CA GLN A 322 3.21 -11.24 13.66
C GLN A 322 2.89 -10.57 14.99
N SER A 323 2.70 -11.36 16.05
CA SER A 323 2.58 -10.86 17.42
C SER A 323 3.94 -10.78 18.15
N ASP A 324 5.05 -11.08 17.46
CA ASP A 324 6.39 -11.02 18.01
C ASP A 324 6.74 -9.54 18.34
N PRO A 325 7.03 -9.21 19.62
CA PRO A 325 7.40 -7.86 20.03
C PRO A 325 8.77 -7.40 19.52
N ASP A 326 9.49 -8.26 18.80
CA ASP A 326 10.70 -7.91 18.06
C ASP A 326 10.48 -7.91 16.53
N ALA A 327 9.29 -8.20 16.00
CA ALA A 327 9.00 -7.92 14.59
C ALA A 327 8.88 -6.41 14.35
N MET A 328 9.34 -5.87 13.23
CA MET A 328 9.13 -4.45 12.92
C MET A 328 7.64 -4.17 12.60
N PRO A 329 6.97 -3.21 13.28
CA PRO A 329 5.68 -2.68 12.82
C PRO A 329 5.83 -1.83 11.56
N MET A 330 4.80 -1.73 10.72
CA MET A 330 4.82 -0.78 9.60
C MET A 330 5.04 0.65 10.09
N GLY A 331 5.70 1.46 9.27
CA GLY A 331 6.18 2.80 9.65
C GLY A 331 7.50 2.80 10.41
N THR A 332 8.05 1.63 10.77
CA THR A 332 9.42 1.55 11.32
C THR A 332 10.41 2.24 10.38
N HIS A 333 11.18 3.18 10.93
CA HIS A 333 12.24 3.90 10.22
C HIS A 333 13.59 3.24 10.49
N ILE A 334 14.17 2.62 9.47
CA ILE A 334 15.52 2.05 9.54
C ILE A 334 16.53 3.01 8.93
N GLN A 335 17.76 2.96 9.41
CA GLN A 335 18.90 3.71 8.88
C GLN A 335 20.08 2.76 8.74
N LEU A 336 20.83 2.86 7.65
CA LEU A 336 22.14 2.24 7.57
C LEU A 336 23.14 3.05 8.40
N ASP A 337 23.97 2.41 9.23
CA ASP A 337 24.98 3.11 10.03
C ASP A 337 25.77 4.14 9.18
N PRO A 338 25.80 5.43 9.55
CA PRO A 338 26.60 6.45 8.88
C PRO A 338 28.08 6.10 8.72
N ALA A 339 28.63 5.22 9.56
CA ALA A 339 30.00 4.73 9.48
C ALA A 339 30.19 3.51 8.53
N ALA A 340 29.10 2.89 8.05
CA ALA A 340 29.19 1.72 7.17
C ALA A 340 29.96 2.05 5.89
N ASP A 341 30.92 1.17 5.55
CA ASP A 341 31.69 1.24 4.30
C ASP A 341 30.83 0.76 3.13
N ILE A 342 30.52 1.70 2.24
CA ILE A 342 29.75 1.45 1.02
C ILE A 342 30.62 1.52 -0.24
N SER A 343 31.92 1.80 -0.11
CA SER A 343 32.83 2.08 -1.24
C SER A 343 33.00 0.91 -2.21
N ARG A 344 32.73 -0.32 -1.73
CA ARG A 344 32.84 -1.56 -2.50
C ARG A 344 31.54 -1.98 -3.20
N LEU A 345 30.44 -1.27 -2.97
CA LEU A 345 29.18 -1.58 -3.65
C LEU A 345 29.25 -1.16 -5.12
N PRO A 346 28.50 -1.80 -6.03
CA PRO A 346 28.24 -1.26 -7.36
C PRO A 346 27.65 0.15 -7.29
N ARG A 347 27.96 1.01 -8.27
CA ARG A 347 27.60 2.44 -8.21
C ARG A 347 26.12 2.72 -7.90
N PRO A 348 25.12 2.07 -8.51
CA PRO A 348 23.72 2.30 -8.14
C PRO A 348 23.42 1.93 -6.67
N GLN A 349 23.97 0.82 -6.19
CA GLN A 349 23.80 0.41 -4.80
C GLN A 349 24.51 1.35 -3.82
N GLN A 350 25.66 1.94 -4.20
CA GLN A 350 26.30 2.98 -3.39
C GLN A 350 25.36 4.18 -3.19
N ILE A 351 24.65 4.59 -4.24
CA ILE A 351 23.72 5.71 -4.19
C ILE A 351 22.53 5.38 -3.28
N MET A 352 21.97 4.17 -3.40
CA MET A 352 20.92 3.68 -2.52
C MET A 352 21.38 3.57 -1.06
N ALA A 353 22.58 3.03 -0.82
CA ALA A 353 23.17 2.90 0.51
C ALA A 353 23.43 4.27 1.14
N GLN A 354 23.88 5.26 0.35
CA GLN A 354 24.03 6.63 0.84
C GLN A 354 22.68 7.24 1.26
N ALA A 355 21.60 6.99 0.51
CA ALA A 355 20.26 7.41 0.92
C ALA A 355 19.79 6.72 2.20
N LEU A 356 20.08 5.43 2.37
CA LEU A 356 19.83 4.69 3.60
C LEU A 356 20.61 5.25 4.80
N LYS A 357 21.79 5.85 4.59
CA LYS A 357 22.57 6.54 5.63
C LYS A 357 21.96 7.90 5.95
N ASP A 358 21.60 8.69 4.94
CA ASP A 358 21.20 10.09 5.10
C ASP A 358 19.73 10.27 5.50
N TYR A 359 18.85 9.43 4.96
CA TYR A 359 17.40 9.53 5.10
C TYR A 359 16.75 8.24 5.61
N GLY A 360 17.42 7.09 5.50
CA GLY A 360 16.88 5.81 5.93
C GLY A 360 15.80 5.26 5.00
N ALA A 361 15.01 4.32 5.52
CA ALA A 361 13.87 3.74 4.83
C ALA A 361 12.70 3.43 5.78
N TYR A 362 11.46 3.56 5.30
CA TYR A 362 10.27 3.20 6.06
C TYR A 362 9.72 1.83 5.65
N LEU A 363 9.29 1.03 6.63
CA LEU A 363 8.61 -0.25 6.37
C LEU A 363 7.17 0.01 5.91
N VAL A 364 6.83 -0.39 4.68
CA VAL A 364 5.54 -0.07 4.07
C VAL A 364 4.62 -1.24 3.80
N ASP A 365 5.16 -2.47 3.79
CA ASP A 365 4.38 -3.63 3.36
C ASP A 365 4.91 -4.96 3.91
N SER A 366 4.00 -5.91 4.10
CA SER A 366 4.35 -7.31 4.30
C SER A 366 4.49 -7.98 2.93
N SER A 367 5.68 -8.50 2.60
CA SER A 367 5.90 -9.11 1.28
C SER A 367 6.63 -10.45 1.34
N GLY A 368 6.70 -11.17 0.22
CA GLY A 368 7.48 -12.41 0.12
C GLY A 368 9.00 -12.22 0.18
N SER A 369 9.49 -10.97 0.18
CA SER A 369 10.91 -10.64 0.18
C SER A 369 11.26 -9.43 1.04
N LEU A 370 12.53 -9.30 1.40
CA LEU A 370 13.06 -8.01 1.81
C LEU A 370 13.31 -7.20 0.52
N ALA A 371 12.58 -6.11 0.30
CA ALA A 371 12.73 -5.34 -0.94
C ALA A 371 12.70 -3.84 -0.72
N VAL A 372 13.49 -3.10 -1.50
CA VAL A 372 13.39 -1.64 -1.65
C VAL A 372 12.61 -1.35 -2.94
N ARG A 373 11.67 -0.40 -2.92
CA ARG A 373 10.82 -0.13 -4.09
C ARG A 373 11.45 0.83 -5.10
N GLY A 374 11.34 0.49 -6.38
CA GLY A 374 11.69 1.32 -7.52
C GLY A 374 10.52 1.50 -8.48
N GLU A 375 10.65 2.50 -9.34
CA GLU A 375 9.73 2.69 -10.46
C GLU A 375 9.77 1.50 -11.44
N ALA A 376 8.61 1.08 -11.92
CA ALA A 376 8.47 0.08 -12.98
C ALA A 376 8.52 0.73 -14.36
N SER A 377 9.23 0.11 -15.31
CA SER A 377 9.35 0.62 -16.68
C SER A 377 8.00 0.72 -17.40
N ILE A 378 7.06 -0.18 -17.08
CA ILE A 378 5.75 -0.27 -17.74
C ILE A 378 4.97 1.05 -17.75
N GLY A 379 5.03 1.86 -16.69
CA GLY A 379 4.31 3.13 -16.63
C GLY A 379 4.80 4.13 -17.67
N ARG A 380 6.12 4.28 -17.80
CA ARG A 380 6.71 5.13 -18.84
C ARG A 380 6.51 4.54 -20.22
N ALA A 381 6.80 3.25 -20.38
CA ALA A 381 6.69 2.54 -21.66
C ALA A 381 5.28 2.66 -22.27
N SER A 382 4.26 2.55 -21.42
CA SER A 382 2.88 2.56 -21.84
C SER A 382 2.35 3.96 -22.19
N THR A 383 3.08 5.01 -21.82
CA THR A 383 2.74 6.42 -22.10
C THR A 383 3.73 7.12 -23.04
N GLY A 384 4.50 6.33 -23.81
CA GLY A 384 5.41 6.81 -24.87
C GLY A 384 6.85 7.04 -24.42
N GLY A 385 7.20 6.67 -23.18
CA GLY A 385 8.56 6.62 -22.68
C GLY A 385 9.31 5.32 -23.06
N PRO A 386 10.56 5.16 -22.59
CA PRO A 386 11.37 3.98 -22.89
C PRO A 386 10.84 2.73 -22.17
N SER A 387 11.01 1.56 -22.81
CA SER A 387 10.65 0.25 -22.24
C SER A 387 11.62 -0.25 -21.17
N ASP A 388 12.80 0.35 -21.09
CA ASP A 388 13.81 0.08 -20.05
C ASP A 388 14.35 1.41 -19.52
N ILE A 389 14.05 1.69 -18.26
CA ILE A 389 14.46 2.92 -17.58
C ILE A 389 15.73 2.72 -16.73
N TRP A 390 16.19 1.48 -16.54
CA TRP A 390 17.18 1.11 -15.52
C TRP A 390 18.56 0.77 -16.08
N SER A 391 18.64 0.01 -17.18
CA SER A 391 19.95 -0.32 -17.78
C SER A 391 20.75 0.92 -18.20
N PRO A 392 20.14 1.97 -18.79
CA PRO A 392 20.86 3.20 -19.15
C PRO A 392 21.49 3.95 -17.97
N VAL A 393 21.02 3.70 -16.74
CA VAL A 393 21.57 4.29 -15.50
C VAL A 393 22.40 3.30 -14.70
N GLY A 394 22.76 2.16 -15.30
CA GLY A 394 23.67 1.16 -14.73
C GLY A 394 23.03 0.18 -13.76
N VAL A 395 21.69 0.16 -13.63
CA VAL A 395 20.97 -0.84 -12.82
C VAL A 395 20.70 -2.06 -13.70
N THR A 396 21.58 -3.05 -13.62
CA THR A 396 21.51 -4.31 -14.39
C THR A 396 21.26 -5.54 -13.52
N ASP A 397 21.34 -5.38 -12.20
CA ASP A 397 21.08 -6.43 -11.20
C ASP A 397 20.17 -5.85 -10.11
N ALA A 398 19.10 -6.58 -9.81
CA ALA A 398 18.14 -6.22 -8.78
C ALA A 398 18.57 -6.73 -7.39
N SER A 399 19.62 -7.53 -7.25
CA SER A 399 20.11 -7.97 -5.94
C SER A 399 20.52 -6.80 -5.06
N LEU A 400 20.03 -6.77 -3.82
CA LEU A 400 20.49 -5.84 -2.77
C LEU A 400 21.17 -6.59 -1.61
N ARG A 401 21.57 -7.84 -1.81
CA ARG A 401 22.19 -8.68 -0.77
C ARG A 401 23.52 -8.14 -0.25
N THR A 402 24.20 -7.33 -1.05
CA THR A 402 25.50 -6.71 -0.77
C THR A 402 25.40 -5.46 0.09
N ILE A 403 24.20 -4.87 0.24
CA ILE A 403 23.98 -3.82 1.23
C ILE A 403 24.26 -4.42 2.63
N PRO A 404 24.99 -3.71 3.51
CA PRO A 404 25.29 -4.16 4.87
C PRO A 404 24.05 -4.07 5.78
N TRP A 405 23.07 -4.95 5.54
CA TRP A 405 21.81 -5.01 6.28
C TRP A 405 21.97 -5.34 7.77
N ASP A 406 23.08 -5.97 8.14
CA ASP A 406 23.52 -6.24 9.51
C ASP A 406 23.94 -4.98 10.27
N GLN A 407 24.27 -3.90 9.55
CA GLN A 407 24.59 -2.59 10.10
C GLN A 407 23.39 -1.62 10.08
N MET A 408 22.18 -2.15 9.88
CA MET A 408 20.95 -1.37 10.01
C MET A 408 20.65 -1.10 11.48
N ARG A 409 20.08 0.08 11.75
CA ARG A 409 19.55 0.46 13.06
C ARG A 409 18.15 1.00 12.92
N VAL A 410 17.31 0.74 13.92
CA VAL A 410 15.95 1.25 14.00
C VAL A 410 15.97 2.57 14.73
N ILE A 411 15.47 3.62 14.08
CA ILE A 411 15.28 4.93 14.70
C ILE A 411 14.06 4.86 15.60
N ALA A 412 14.20 5.35 16.83
CA ALA A 412 13.06 5.47 17.73
C ALA A 412 12.11 6.57 17.21
N PRO A 413 10.78 6.34 17.25
CA PRO A 413 9.78 7.31 16.81
C PRO A 413 9.76 8.58 17.65
#